data_AF-A0AA44IE15-F1
#
_entry.id   AF-A0AA44IE15-F1
#
_cell.length_a   1.000
_cell.length_b   1.000
_cell.length_c   1.000
_cell.angle_alpha   90.00
_cell.angle_beta   90.00
_cell.angle_gamma   90.00
#
_symmetry.space_group_name_H-M   'P 1'
#
loop_
_entity.id
_entity.type
_entity.pdbx_description
1 polymer ?
#
loop_
_entity_poly.entity_id
_entity_poly.type
_entity_poly.pdbx_seq_one_letter_code
_entity_poly.pdbx_strand_id
1 'polypeptide(L)'
;PVPQPAYPSPSLLRAAVELLAGLHRHDPRLLLSARDAEQLAPGAATWLERGASPEGVQHALSARLPAEPLYHPAAFLAHRLTTEIPPPATGPVRAPHPLQNCDLCDRAFRAPEPGVCGDCRALPAPPERGSRGQPAP
;
A
#
# COMPACT_ATOMS: atom_id res chain seq x y z
N PRO A 1 -13.13 22.79 4.23
CA PRO A 1 -12.32 22.75 2.98
C PRO A 1 -11.57 21.42 2.97
N VAL A 2 -11.56 20.70 1.84
CA VAL A 2 -10.84 19.41 1.74
C VAL A 2 -9.41 19.62 1.26
N PRO A 3 -8.47 18.72 1.64
CA PRO A 3 -7.13 18.77 1.10
C PRO A 3 -7.15 18.57 -0.42
N GLN A 4 -6.22 19.24 -1.10
CA GLN A 4 -6.03 19.11 -2.54
C GLN A 4 -4.79 18.26 -2.83
N PRO A 5 -4.85 17.36 -3.81
CA PRO A 5 -3.70 16.56 -4.21
C PRO A 5 -2.66 17.46 -4.87
N ALA A 6 -1.39 17.11 -4.73
CA ALA A 6 -0.31 17.85 -5.39
C ALA A 6 -0.37 17.67 -6.93
N TYR A 7 -0.80 16.49 -7.37
CA TYR A 7 -0.95 16.13 -8.78
C TYR A 7 -2.38 15.67 -9.08
N PRO A 8 -3.33 16.61 -9.29
CA PRO A 8 -4.70 16.28 -9.66
C PRO A 8 -4.75 15.71 -11.07
N SER A 9 -4.75 14.38 -11.21
CA SER A 9 -5.05 13.74 -12.48
C SER A 9 -6.55 13.45 -12.62
N PRO A 10 -7.15 13.62 -13.81
CA PRO A 10 -8.57 13.37 -14.01
C PRO A 10 -8.96 11.91 -13.73
N SER A 11 -8.05 10.96 -13.99
CA SER A 11 -8.23 9.55 -13.66
C SER A 11 -8.28 9.31 -12.14
N LEU A 12 -7.42 9.98 -11.37
CA LEU A 12 -7.38 9.90 -9.91
C LEU A 12 -8.63 10.51 -9.28
N LEU A 13 -9.06 11.69 -9.76
CA LEU A 13 -10.29 12.33 -9.30
C LEU A 13 -11.52 11.48 -9.63
N ARG A 14 -11.58 10.88 -10.83
CA ARG A 14 -12.66 9.94 -11.17
C ARG A 14 -12.68 8.72 -10.26
N ALA A 15 -11.52 8.10 -10.01
CA ALA A 15 -11.42 6.98 -9.07
C ALA A 15 -11.87 7.37 -7.65
N ALA A 16 -11.54 8.59 -7.20
CA ALA A 16 -11.98 9.12 -5.92
C ALA A 16 -13.50 9.33 -5.87
N VAL A 17 -14.12 9.88 -6.92
CA VAL A 17 -15.59 10.04 -7.00
C VAL A 17 -16.27 8.67 -6.96
N GLU A 18 -15.82 7.70 -7.75
CA GLU A 18 -16.39 6.34 -7.78
C GLU A 18 -16.26 5.64 -6.42
N LEU A 19 -15.13 5.84 -5.73
CA LEU A 19 -14.91 5.33 -4.37
C LEU A 19 -15.91 5.92 -3.39
N LEU A 20 -16.08 7.24 -3.39
CA LEU A 20 -17.01 7.96 -2.52
C LEU A 20 -18.47 7.58 -2.83
N ALA A 21 -18.81 7.50 -4.11
CA ALA A 21 -20.11 7.04 -4.56
C ALA A 21 -20.38 5.59 -4.14
N GLY A 22 -19.35 4.74 -3.99
CA GLY A 22 -19.49 3.38 -3.50
C GLY A 22 -19.70 3.21 -2.00
N LEU A 23 -19.46 4.24 -1.17
CA LEU A 23 -19.51 4.13 0.29
C LEU A 23 -20.89 3.74 0.83
N HIS A 24 -21.97 4.16 0.18
CA HIS A 24 -23.34 3.81 0.59
C HIS A 24 -23.61 2.30 0.60
N ARG A 25 -22.85 1.50 -0.18
CA ARG A 25 -22.96 0.03 -0.19
C ARG A 25 -22.40 -0.60 1.08
N HIS A 26 -21.46 0.08 1.73
CA HIS A 26 -20.86 -0.39 2.98
C HIS A 26 -21.62 0.11 4.20
N ASP A 27 -22.11 1.36 4.17
CA ASP A 27 -22.99 1.89 5.20
C ASP A 27 -24.04 2.82 4.54
N PRO A 28 -25.35 2.50 4.62
CA PRO A 28 -26.39 3.30 3.98
C PRO A 28 -26.52 4.71 4.57
N ARG A 29 -25.95 4.97 5.76
CA ARG A 29 -25.90 6.31 6.37
C ARG A 29 -24.92 7.26 5.66
N LEU A 30 -24.05 6.73 4.80
CA LEU A 30 -23.09 7.49 4.00
C LEU A 30 -23.60 7.75 2.57
N LEU A 31 -24.91 8.00 2.43
CA LEU A 31 -25.48 8.49 1.17
C LEU A 31 -25.01 9.92 0.91
N LEU A 32 -24.30 10.10 -0.21
CA LEU A 32 -23.78 11.39 -0.66
C LEU A 32 -24.50 11.81 -1.94
N SER A 33 -24.79 13.11 -2.06
CA SER A 33 -25.21 13.68 -3.34
C SER A 33 -24.04 13.69 -4.32
N ALA A 34 -24.32 13.67 -5.62
CA ALA A 34 -23.28 13.80 -6.65
C ALA A 34 -22.36 15.02 -6.41
N ARG A 35 -22.96 16.16 -6.07
CA ARG A 35 -22.25 17.40 -5.72
C ARG A 35 -21.31 17.24 -4.52
N ASP A 36 -21.72 16.48 -3.51
CA ASP A 36 -20.90 16.25 -2.31
C ASP A 36 -19.73 15.32 -2.65
N ALA A 37 -19.97 14.28 -3.45
CA ALA A 37 -18.92 13.38 -3.92
C ALA A 37 -17.86 14.14 -4.74
N GLU A 38 -18.27 15.03 -5.64
CA GLU A 38 -17.35 15.88 -6.41
C GLU A 38 -16.56 16.85 -5.52
N GLN A 39 -17.20 17.45 -4.50
CA GLN A 39 -16.51 18.32 -3.56
C GLN A 39 -15.48 17.58 -2.68
N LEU A 40 -15.76 16.32 -2.35
CA LEU A 40 -14.89 15.49 -1.52
C LEU A 40 -13.80 14.77 -2.31
N ALA A 41 -13.97 14.64 -3.63
CA ALA A 41 -13.06 13.90 -4.51
C ALA A 41 -11.59 14.35 -4.40
N PRO A 42 -11.24 15.65 -4.33
CA PRO A 42 -9.85 16.07 -4.12
C PRO A 42 -9.26 15.54 -2.81
N GLY A 43 -10.05 15.49 -1.74
CA GLY A 43 -9.61 14.98 -0.45
C GLY A 43 -9.28 13.49 -0.52
N ALA A 44 -10.16 12.69 -1.09
CA ALA A 44 -9.92 11.26 -1.31
C ALA A 44 -8.78 11.00 -2.30
N ALA A 45 -8.65 11.81 -3.36
CA ALA A 45 -7.52 11.75 -4.28
C ALA A 45 -6.19 12.02 -3.57
N THR A 46 -6.16 12.93 -2.60
CA THR A 46 -4.95 13.20 -1.80
C THR A 46 -4.56 11.98 -0.96
N TRP A 47 -5.52 11.23 -0.43
CA TRP A 47 -5.23 9.99 0.30
C TRP A 47 -4.63 8.92 -0.62
N LEU A 48 -5.22 8.74 -1.80
CA LEU A 48 -4.71 7.82 -2.82
C LEU A 48 -3.30 8.21 -3.28
N GLU A 49 -3.05 9.50 -3.51
CA GLU A 49 -1.73 10.04 -3.86
C GLU A 49 -0.68 9.74 -2.78
N ARG A 50 -1.06 9.79 -1.50
CA ARG A 50 -0.18 9.47 -0.37
C ARG A 50 0.01 7.97 -0.13
N GLY A 51 -0.50 7.12 -1.03
CA GLY A 51 -0.31 5.67 -1.00
C GLY A 51 -1.38 4.91 -0.23
N ALA A 52 -2.50 5.54 0.16
CA ALA A 52 -3.63 4.80 0.71
C ALA A 52 -4.32 3.99 -0.39
N SER A 53 -4.56 2.70 -0.15
CA SER A 53 -5.34 1.85 -1.05
C SER A 53 -6.83 2.26 -1.03
N PRO A 54 -7.59 2.03 -2.11
CA PRO A 54 -9.03 2.28 -2.14
C PRO A 54 -9.79 1.67 -0.97
N GLU A 55 -9.54 0.40 -0.64
CA GLU A 55 -10.18 -0.25 0.51
C GLU A 55 -9.76 0.39 1.84
N GLY A 56 -8.51 0.84 1.95
CA GLY A 56 -7.99 1.53 3.13
C GLY A 56 -8.67 2.88 3.36
N VAL A 57 -8.89 3.65 2.29
CA VAL A 57 -9.67 4.90 2.35
C VAL A 57 -11.11 4.61 2.75
N GLN A 58 -11.75 3.63 2.13
CA GLN A 58 -13.13 3.25 2.47
C GLN A 58 -13.25 2.84 3.93
N HIS A 59 -12.37 1.96 4.41
CA HIS A 59 -12.35 1.52 5.79
C HIS A 59 -12.08 2.69 6.75
N ALA A 60 -11.16 3.59 6.44
CA ALA A 60 -10.91 4.77 7.28
C ALA A 60 -12.13 5.71 7.36
N LEU A 61 -12.90 5.83 6.27
CA LEU A 61 -14.10 6.67 6.22
C LEU A 61 -15.33 6.02 6.87
N SER A 62 -15.41 4.69 6.88
CA SER A 62 -16.50 3.93 7.51
C SER A 62 -16.18 3.44 8.93
N ALA A 63 -14.92 3.49 9.35
CA ALA A 63 -14.52 3.11 10.69
C ALA A 63 -14.92 4.17 11.72
N ARG A 64 -15.30 3.70 12.92
CA ARG A 64 -15.67 4.53 14.08
C ARG A 64 -16.77 5.57 13.77
N LEU A 65 -17.76 5.17 12.95
CA LEU A 65 -18.91 6.03 12.72
C LEU A 65 -19.64 6.31 14.04
N PRO A 66 -20.11 7.54 14.26
CA PRO A 66 -20.91 7.88 15.44
C PRO A 66 -22.12 6.94 15.59
N ALA A 67 -22.48 6.68 16.84
CA ALA A 67 -23.73 5.98 17.17
C ALA A 67 -24.96 6.88 16.91
N GLU A 68 -24.79 8.20 17.03
CA GLU A 68 -25.82 9.20 16.75
C GLU A 68 -26.12 9.28 15.23
N PRO A 69 -27.35 9.59 14.81
CA PRO A 69 -27.68 9.85 13.40
C PRO A 69 -26.76 10.89 12.75
N LEU A 70 -26.24 10.54 11.57
CA LEU A 70 -25.40 11.40 10.76
C LEU A 70 -26.24 12.40 9.96
N TYR A 71 -26.42 13.60 10.50
CA TYR A 71 -27.16 14.68 9.83
C TYR A 71 -26.39 15.27 8.64
N HIS A 72 -25.05 15.24 8.68
CA HIS A 72 -24.20 15.82 7.65
C HIS A 72 -23.06 14.86 7.26
N PRO A 73 -23.34 13.80 6.47
CA PRO A 73 -22.34 12.81 6.08
C PRO A 73 -21.19 13.44 5.29
N ALA A 74 -21.50 14.38 4.39
CA ALA A 74 -20.47 15.07 3.61
C ALA A 74 -19.49 15.87 4.48
N ALA A 75 -19.99 16.58 5.50
CA ALA A 75 -19.16 17.36 6.40
C ALA A 75 -18.28 16.46 7.28
N PHE A 76 -18.82 15.33 7.74
CA PHE A 76 -18.07 14.33 8.51
C PHE A 76 -16.93 13.74 7.68
N LEU A 77 -17.20 13.34 6.43
CA LEU A 77 -16.18 12.81 5.53
C LEU A 77 -15.12 13.86 5.20
N ALA A 78 -15.51 15.12 4.95
CA ALA A 78 -14.55 16.22 4.73
C ALA A 78 -13.62 16.40 5.94
N HIS A 79 -14.18 16.37 7.15
CA HIS A 79 -13.40 16.47 8.37
C HIS A 79 -12.41 15.32 8.48
N ARG A 80 -12.89 14.09 8.33
CA ARG A 80 -12.09 12.85 8.35
C ARG A 80 -10.96 12.83 7.33
N LEU A 81 -11.26 13.22 6.08
CA LEU A 81 -10.26 13.33 5.01
C LEU A 81 -9.18 14.38 5.33
N THR A 82 -9.49 15.35 6.19
CA THR A 82 -8.56 16.43 6.56
C THR A 82 -7.76 16.09 7.82
N THR A 83 -8.39 15.52 8.84
CA THR A 83 -7.77 15.28 10.15
C THR A 83 -7.00 13.98 10.24
N GLU A 84 -7.46 12.93 9.56
CA GLU A 84 -6.79 11.62 9.55
C GLU A 84 -6.01 11.37 8.26
N ILE A 85 -5.70 12.42 7.51
CA ILE A 85 -4.91 12.28 6.28
C ILE A 85 -3.55 11.63 6.60
N PRO A 86 -3.17 10.54 5.90
CA PRO A 86 -1.88 9.91 6.14
C PRO A 86 -0.75 10.92 5.88
N PRO A 87 0.36 10.87 6.62
CA PRO A 87 1.53 11.66 6.30
C PRO A 87 2.00 11.34 4.87
N PRO A 88 2.60 12.30 4.14
CA PRO A 88 3.14 12.02 2.82
C PRO A 88 4.15 10.88 2.95
N ALA A 89 4.02 9.85 2.10
CA ALA A 89 4.97 8.74 2.08
C ALA A 89 6.36 9.28 1.67
N THR A 90 7.24 9.50 2.65
CA THR A 90 8.60 10.03 2.43
C THR A 90 9.59 8.97 1.94
N GLY A 91 9.13 7.91 1.27
CA GLY A 91 9.99 6.81 0.85
C GLY A 91 9.67 6.35 -0.56
N PRO A 92 10.66 6.10 -1.43
CA PRO A 92 10.41 5.35 -2.64
C PRO A 92 9.81 4.00 -2.24
N VAL A 93 8.68 3.64 -2.85
CA VAL A 93 8.14 2.28 -2.76
C VAL A 93 9.25 1.35 -3.21
N ARG A 94 9.94 0.69 -2.27
CA ARG A 94 10.99 -0.28 -2.59
C ARG A 94 10.31 -1.38 -3.37
N ALA A 95 10.51 -1.40 -4.69
CA ALA A 95 10.07 -2.48 -5.53
C ALA A 95 10.57 -3.79 -4.89
N PRO A 96 9.73 -4.83 -4.78
CA PRO A 96 10.18 -6.10 -4.24
C PRO A 96 11.37 -6.57 -5.06
N HIS A 97 12.43 -7.02 -4.37
CA HIS A 97 13.64 -7.51 -5.04
C HIS A 97 13.29 -8.55 -6.11
N PRO A 98 14.01 -8.55 -7.24
CA PRO A 98 13.76 -9.50 -8.32
C PRO A 98 13.86 -10.93 -7.79
N LEU A 99 13.03 -11.82 -8.35
CA LEU A 99 13.13 -13.25 -8.08
C LEU A 99 14.38 -13.77 -8.78
N GLN A 100 15.26 -14.44 -8.05
CA GLN A 100 16.51 -15.04 -8.51
C GLN A 100 16.51 -16.52 -8.10
N ASN A 101 17.19 -17.37 -8.85
CA ASN A 101 17.40 -18.77 -8.45
C ASN A 101 18.73 -18.91 -7.72
N CYS A 102 18.75 -19.74 -6.69
CA CYS A 102 19.96 -19.99 -5.91
C CYS A 102 20.99 -20.75 -6.73
N ASP A 103 22.24 -20.27 -6.77
CA ASP A 103 23.33 -20.94 -7.49
C ASP A 103 23.70 -22.34 -6.97
N LEU A 104 23.23 -22.73 -5.77
CA LEU A 104 23.56 -24.02 -5.13
C LEU A 104 22.42 -25.04 -5.16
N CYS A 105 21.17 -24.59 -5.00
CA CYS A 105 20.01 -25.47 -4.88
C CYS A 105 18.89 -25.16 -5.87
N ASP A 106 19.10 -24.21 -6.77
CA ASP A 106 18.12 -23.73 -7.77
C ASP A 106 16.80 -23.21 -7.18
N ARG A 107 16.76 -23.01 -5.86
CA ARG A 107 15.57 -22.49 -5.16
C ARG A 107 15.37 -21.01 -5.50
N ALA A 108 14.16 -20.67 -5.93
CA ALA A 108 13.75 -19.28 -6.13
C ALA A 108 13.73 -18.49 -4.80
N PHE A 109 14.40 -17.35 -4.77
CA PHE A 109 14.46 -16.42 -3.64
C PHE A 109 14.49 -14.96 -4.14
N ARG A 110 14.22 -13.99 -3.26
CA ARG A 110 14.24 -12.56 -3.62
C ARG A 110 15.50 -11.90 -3.08
N ALA A 111 16.33 -11.32 -3.95
CA ALA A 111 17.55 -10.62 -3.58
C ALA A 111 17.90 -9.48 -4.56
N PRO A 112 18.61 -8.43 -4.11
CA PRO A 112 19.04 -7.33 -4.99
C PRO A 112 20.02 -7.78 -6.08
N GLU A 113 20.84 -8.78 -5.78
CA GLU A 113 21.87 -9.32 -6.65
C GLU A 113 21.71 -10.85 -6.74
N PRO A 114 22.13 -11.48 -7.86
CA PRO A 114 22.19 -12.94 -7.98
C PRO A 114 23.05 -13.55 -6.86
N GLY A 115 22.73 -14.77 -6.42
CA GLY A 115 23.54 -15.44 -5.42
C GLY A 115 22.88 -16.63 -4.74
N VAL A 116 23.34 -16.90 -3.52
CA VAL A 116 22.86 -18.03 -2.71
C VAL A 116 21.72 -17.63 -1.79
N CYS A 117 20.73 -18.52 -1.65
CA CYS A 117 19.60 -18.34 -0.75
C CYS A 117 20.04 -18.35 0.73
N GLY A 118 19.15 -17.89 1.61
CA GLY A 118 19.42 -17.82 3.06
C GLY A 118 19.78 -19.18 3.67
N ASP A 119 19.10 -20.25 3.24
CA ASP A 119 19.39 -21.61 3.70
C ASP A 119 20.82 -22.03 3.32
N CYS A 120 21.22 -21.86 2.05
CA CYS A 120 22.56 -22.22 1.59
C CYS A 120 23.66 -21.33 2.17
N ARG A 121 23.36 -20.07 2.50
CA ARG A 121 24.30 -19.17 3.20
C ARG A 121 24.49 -19.56 4.66
N ALA A 122 23.44 -20.09 5.30
CA ALA A 122 23.47 -20.54 6.68
C ALA A 122 24.09 -21.93 6.85
N LEU A 123 24.26 -22.70 5.77
CA LEU A 123 25.02 -23.92 5.81
C LEU A 123 26.49 -23.58 6.07
N PRO A 124 27.11 -24.10 7.15
CA PRO A 124 28.55 -23.97 7.33
C PRO A 124 29.24 -24.62 6.14
N ALA A 125 30.24 -23.93 5.58
CA ALA A 125 31.07 -24.48 4.52
C ALA A 125 31.52 -25.89 4.93
N PRO A 126 31.39 -26.91 4.06
CA PRO A 126 31.88 -28.24 4.39
C PRO A 126 33.37 -28.13 4.74
N PRO A 127 33.85 -28.83 5.77
CA PRO A 127 35.25 -28.76 6.15
C PRO A 127 36.10 -29.16 4.95
N GLU A 128 36.86 -28.20 4.48
CA GLU A 128 37.89 -28.31 3.45
C GLU A 128 38.78 -29.49 3.81
N ARG A 129 38.54 -30.64 3.16
CA ARG A 129 39.41 -31.81 3.28
C ARG A 129 40.74 -31.42 2.67
N GLY A 130 41.64 -30.98 3.55
CA GLY A 130 43.03 -30.76 3.24
C GLY A 130 43.60 -31.93 2.45
N SER A 131 44.12 -31.59 1.28
CA SER A 131 45.38 -32.06 0.71
C SER A 131 46.04 -33.16 1.53
N ARG A 132 45.67 -34.43 1.31
CA ARG A 132 46.53 -35.55 1.69
C ARG A 132 47.28 -35.99 0.45
N GLY A 133 48.59 -35.73 0.52
CA GLY A 133 49.54 -35.97 -0.53
C GLY A 133 49.57 -37.41 -0.99
N GLN A 134 49.99 -37.52 -2.24
CA GLN A 134 50.56 -38.69 -2.89
C GLN A 134 51.63 -39.35 -2.00
N PRO A 135 51.81 -40.68 -2.12
CA PRO A 135 53.10 -41.12 -2.65
C PRO A 135 52.99 -42.25 -3.69
N ALA A 136 53.93 -42.23 -4.63
CA ALA A 136 54.35 -43.34 -5.51
C ALA A 136 55.05 -44.45 -4.66
N PRO A 137 55.38 -45.64 -5.19
CA PRO A 137 56.19 -45.88 -6.39
C PRO A 137 55.45 -46.45 -7.61
#